data_AF-A0A969PWU2-F1
#
_entry.id   AF-A0A969PWU2-F1
#
_cell.length_a   1.000
_cell.length_b   1.000
_cell.length_c   1.000
_cell.angle_alpha   90.00
_cell.angle_beta   90.00
_cell.angle_gamma   90.00
#
_symmetry.space_group_name_H-M   'P 1'
#
loop_
_entity.id
_entity.type
_entity.pdbx_description
1 polymer ?
#
loop_
_entity_poly.entity_id
_entity_poly.type
_entity_poly.pdbx_seq_one_letter_code
_entity_poly.pdbx_strand_id
1 'polypeptide(L)' 'MTLLFILRIVLTWYPQVDLNRLPFNLVAWPTEPFLVPVRKVVQPIGGVDISPIIWVAICTLLREILLGQQGIITMALR' A
#
# COMPACT_ATOMS: atom_id res chain seq x y z
N MET A 1 5.42 7.79 2.96
CA MET A 1 4.47 6.93 2.21
C MET A 1 3.96 5.76 3.04
N THR A 2 4.80 4.99 3.72
CA THR A 2 4.38 3.82 4.55
C THR A 2 3.27 4.15 5.55
N LEU A 3 3.37 5.29 6.27
CA LEU A 3 2.34 5.72 7.21
C LEU A 3 0.96 5.91 6.54
N LEU A 4 0.93 6.46 5.32
CA LEU A 4 -0.33 6.65 4.59
C LEU A 4 -0.96 5.31 4.22
N PHE A 5 -0.14 4.31 3.85
CA PHE A 5 -0.66 2.95 3.61
C PHE A 5 -1.14 2.27 4.89
N ILE A 6 -0.46 2.47 6.03
CA ILE A 6 -0.93 1.97 7.33
C ILE A 6 -2.29 2.58 7.67
N LEU A 7 -2.42 3.91 7.57
CA LEU A 7 -3.71 4.59 7.78
C LEU A 7 -4.75 4.10 6.78
N ARG A 8 -4.37 3.91 5.52
CA ARG A 8 -5.26 3.38 4.48
C ARG A 8 -5.79 2.00 4.83
N ILE A 9 -4.95 1.08 5.33
CA ILE A 9 -5.35 -0.26 5.80
C ILE A 9 -6.41 -0.15 6.90
N VAL A 10 -6.18 0.71 7.90
CA VAL A 10 -7.17 0.90 8.98
C VAL A 10 -8.49 1.46 8.43
N LEU A 11 -8.43 2.39 7.47
CA LEU A 11 -9.63 2.94 6.83
C LEU A 11 -10.40 1.90 6.01
N THR A 12 -9.76 0.87 5.45
CA THR A 12 -10.47 -0.16 4.68
C THR A 12 -11.35 -1.05 5.56
N TRP A 13 -11.11 -1.09 6.88
CA TRP A 13 -11.97 -1.80 7.84
C TRP A 13 -13.29 -1.07 8.11
N TYR A 14 -13.39 0.21 7.73
CA TYR A 14 -14.58 1.03 7.86
C TYR A 14 -15.12 1.43 6.48
N PRO A 15 -15.70 0.50 5.70
CA PRO A 15 -16.13 0.74 4.32
C PRO A 15 -17.25 1.80 4.20
N GLN A 16 -17.93 2.11 5.30
CA GLN A 16 -18.94 3.16 5.41
C GLN A 16 -18.38 4.59 5.44
N VAL A 17 -17.06 4.76 5.59
CA VAL A 17 -16.42 6.08 5.62
C VAL A 17 -16.21 6.62 4.21
N ASP A 18 -16.62 7.86 3.97
CA ASP A 18 -16.36 8.56 2.72
C ASP A 18 -14.88 8.99 2.63
N LEU A 19 -14.13 8.28 1.80
CA LEU A 19 -12.70 8.50 1.55
C LEU A 19 -12.40 9.80 0.79
N ASN A 20 -13.39 10.44 0.17
CA ASN A 20 -13.21 11.73 -0.52
C ASN A 20 -13.44 12.94 0.39
N ARG A 21 -13.91 12.72 1.62
CA ARG A 21 -14.14 13.78 2.60
C ARG A 21 -12.88 14.05 3.44
N LEU A 22 -12.67 15.31 3.82
CA LEU A 22 -11.64 15.67 4.81
C LEU A 22 -11.98 15.06 6.19
N PRO A 23 -11.01 14.50 6.92
CA PRO A 23 -9.56 14.45 6.62
C PRO A 23 -9.12 13.21 5.84
N PHE A 24 -10.01 12.26 5.55
CA PHE A 24 -9.69 10.95 4.97
C PHE A 24 -9.11 11.05 3.55
N ASN A 25 -9.51 12.05 2.78
CA ASN A 25 -8.98 12.29 1.44
C ASN A 25 -7.46 12.54 1.42
N LEU A 26 -6.88 13.07 2.50
CA LEU A 26 -5.44 13.29 2.64
C LEU A 26 -4.66 11.98 2.63
N VAL A 27 -5.30 10.89 3.06
CA VAL A 27 -4.74 9.53 3.01
C VAL A 27 -5.14 8.83 1.72
N ALA A 28 -6.40 8.96 1.30
CA ALA A 28 -6.93 8.27 0.14
C ALA A 28 -6.26 8.72 -1.16
N TRP A 29 -6.21 10.02 -1.45
CA TRP A 29 -5.71 10.53 -2.73
C TRP A 29 -4.25 10.15 -3.03
N PRO A 30 -3.29 10.27 -2.09
CA PRO A 30 -1.91 9.88 -2.38
C PRO A 30 -1.71 8.37 -2.53
N THR A 31 -2.57 7.55 -1.90
CA THR A 31 -2.45 6.08 -1.95
C THR A 31 -3.20 5.48 -3.15
N GLU A 32 -4.26 6.12 -3.62
CA GLU A 32 -5.16 5.62 -4.67
C GLU A 32 -4.46 5.21 -5.98
N PRO A 33 -3.54 6.00 -6.57
CA PRO A 33 -2.89 5.64 -7.85
C PRO A 33 -2.13 4.31 -7.79
N PHE A 34 -1.64 3.94 -6.61
CA PHE A 34 -0.93 2.67 -6.38
C PHE A 34 -1.89 1.50 -6.14
N LEU A 35 -3.07 1.77 -5.60
CA LEU A 35 -4.05 0.74 -5.26
C LEU A 35 -4.96 0.35 -6.43
N VAL A 36 -5.28 1.29 -7.32
CA VAL A 36 -6.07 1.03 -8.54
C VAL A 36 -5.54 -0.15 -9.35
N PRO A 37 -4.23 -0.26 -9.68
CA PRO A 37 -3.72 -1.41 -10.43
C PRO A 37 -3.80 -2.70 -9.63
N VAL A 38 -3.56 -2.68 -8.32
CA VAL A 38 -3.65 -3.87 -7.47
C VAL A 38 -5.10 -4.37 -7.37
N ARG A 39 -6.08 -3.47 -7.27
CA ARG A 39 -7.52 -3.80 -7.24
C ARG A 39 -8.04 -4.45 -8.52
N LYS A 40 -7.36 -4.25 -9.65
CA LYS A 40 -7.69 -4.96 -10.91
C LYS A 40 -7.36 -6.45 -10.82
N VAL A 41 -6.43 -6.83 -9.96
CA VAL A 41 -6.00 -8.22 -9.76
C VAL A 41 -6.67 -8.83 -8.53
N VAL A 42 -6.71 -8.09 -7.42
CA VAL A 42 -7.30 -8.54 -6.15
C VAL A 42 -8.45 -7.63 -5.80
N GLN A 43 -9.66 -8.12 -6.04
CA GLN A 43 -10.87 -7.38 -5.69
C GLN A 43 -11.06 -7.33 -4.16
N PRO A 44 -11.71 -6.28 -3.63
CA PRO A 44 -12.07 -6.21 -2.21
C PRO A 44 -12.89 -7.42 -1.77
N ILE A 45 -12.57 -7.99 -0.62
CA ILE A 45 -13.25 -9.17 -0.06
C ILE A 45 -14.07 -8.71 1.13
N GLY A 46 -15.38 -9.00 1.14
CA GLY A 46 -16.27 -8.62 2.24
C GLY A 46 -16.35 -7.10 2.48
N GLY A 47 -16.16 -6.30 1.43
CA GLY A 47 -16.14 -4.83 1.52
C GLY A 47 -14.83 -4.23 2.04
N VAL A 48 -13.85 -5.05 2.42
CA VAL A 48 -12.53 -4.61 2.87
C VAL A 48 -11.53 -4.67 1.72
N ASP A 49 -10.91 -3.53 1.41
CA ASP A 49 -9.84 -3.46 0.41
C ASP A 49 -8.51 -3.95 1.00
N ILE A 50 -8.03 -5.10 0.50
CA ILE A 50 -6.78 -5.76 0.91
C ILE A 50 -5.58 -5.24 0.10
N SER A 51 -5.83 -4.52 -1.00
CA SER A 51 -4.80 -3.99 -1.90
C SER A 51 -3.68 -3.19 -1.20
N PRO A 52 -3.96 -2.37 -0.16
CA PRO A 52 -2.91 -1.65 0.56
C PRO A 52 -1.90 -2.57 1.25
N ILE A 53 -2.35 -3.70 1.79
CA ILE A 53 -1.48 -4.69 2.45
C ILE A 53 -0.57 -5.33 1.40
N ILE A 54 -1.15 -5.75 0.27
CA ILE A 54 -0.42 -6.37 -0.83
C ILE A 54 0.62 -5.41 -1.40
N TRP A 55 0.25 -4.14 -1.60
CA TRP A 55 1.17 -3.13 -2.10
C TRP A 55 2.37 -2.94 -1.17
N VAL A 56 2.13 -2.81 0.14
CA VAL A 56 3.21 -2.70 1.15
C VAL A 56 4.11 -3.93 1.15
N ALA A 57 3.53 -5.14 1.04
CA ALA A 57 4.29 -6.38 0.99
C ALA A 57 5.22 -6.42 -0.23
N ILE A 58 4.72 -6.08 -1.42
CA ILE A 58 5.50 -6.03 -2.67
C ILE A 58 6.63 -5.01 -2.54
N CYS A 59 6.33 -3.78 -2.12
CA CYS A 59 7.34 -2.73 -1.97
C CYS A 59 8.42 -3.10 -0.96
N THR A 60 8.04 -3.72 0.16
CA THR A 60 8.98 -4.14 1.21
C THR A 60 9.88 -5.27 0.71
N LEU A 61 9.30 -6.26 0.03
CA LEU A 61 10.05 -7.37 -0.56
C LEU A 61 11.05 -6.87 -1.61
N LEU A 62 10.62 -5.98 -2.51
CA LEU A 62 11.50 -5.38 -3.52
C LEU A 62 12.63 -4.57 -2.87
N ARG A 63 12.33 -3.80 -1.81
CA ARG A 63 13.35 -3.05 -1.08
C ARG A 63 14.39 -3.98 -0.47
N GLU A 64 13.96 -5.07 0.15
CA GLU A 64 14.88 -6.01 0.80
C GLU A 64 15.76 -6.74 -0.22
N ILE A 65 15.18 -7.22 -1.32
CA ILE A 65 15.93 -7.90 -2.40
C ILE A 65 16.93 -6.96 -3.06
N LEU A 66 16.58 -5.70 -3.27
CA LEU A 66 17.45 -4.76 -3.99
C LEU A 66 18.47 -4.10 -3.06
N LEU A 67 18.02 -3.57 -1.93
CA LEU A 67 18.76 -2.64 -1.07
C LEU A 67 18.96 -3.17 0.36
N GLY A 68 18.48 -4.37 0.68
CA GLY A 68 18.67 -4.98 2.00
C GLY A 68 20.14 -5.20 2.35
N GLN A 69 20.40 -5.69 3.55
CA GLN A 69 21.77 -6.01 3.99
C GLN A 69 22.42 -7.07 3.08
N GLN A 70 21.59 -7.97 2.54
CA GLN A 70 21.95 -8.96 1.52
C GLN A 70 21.39 -8.59 0.13
N GLY A 71 21.05 -7.32 -0.09
CA GLY A 71 20.44 -6.87 -1.34
C GLY A 71 21.40 -6.91 -2.52
N ILE A 72 20.87 -7.22 -3.70
CA ILE A 72 21.65 -7.40 -4.94
C ILE A 72 22.47 -6.15 -5.26
N ILE A 73 21.87 -4.95 -5.13
CA ILE A 73 22.55 -3.68 -5.42
C ILE A 73 23.60 -3.41 -4.33
N THR A 74 23.24 -3.64 -3.06
CA THR A 74 24.17 -3.47 -1.93
C THR A 74 25.41 -4.34 -2.07
N MET A 75 25.24 -5.59 -2.52
CA MET A 75 26.34 -6.52 -2.78
C MET A 75 27.17 -6.11 -4.01
N ALA A 76 26.53 -5.61 -5.07
CA ALA A 76 27.22 -5.22 -6.30
C ALA A 76 28.04 -3.92 -6.15
N LEU A 77 27.67 -3.05 -5.23
CA LEU A 77 28.34 -1.76 -4.97
C LEU A 77 29.45 -1.85 -3.92
N ARG A 78 29.66 -3.02 -3.30
CA ARG A 78 30.65 -3.24 -2.23
C ARG A 78 31.82 -4.07 -2.75
#